data_AF-A0A972A5H4-F1
#
_entry.id   AF-A0A972A5H4-F1
#
_cell.length_a   1.000
_cell.length_b   1.000
_cell.length_c   1.000
_cell.angle_alpha   90.00
_cell.angle_beta   90.00
_cell.angle_gamma   90.00
#
_symmetry.space_group_name_H-M   'P 1'
#
loop_
_entity.id
_entity.type
_entity.pdbx_description
1 polymer ?
#
loop_
_entity_poly.entity_id
_entity_poly.type
_entity_poly.pdbx_seq_one_letter_code
_entity_poly.pdbx_strand_id
1 'polypeptide(L)'
;MKKHQNVAASKTENKTNIRETNIRKTSIRESNTRKNNLRKPVNRKASKKISISVFTIILPIWLILITVFICWFYGKANSYMVHYEEVYQLSLPEHVAEEVFAHFKDYDINYILDNMAETSVPRISGFESEDSVITYIRNMLEGKELTYQPSNNFSDSMPTYVVEADGFVVAEFTLCKDLQNPREFGFASWQLKEINYYTEPFETVNITAPTNFNVYVNGILLDDTYVCSDEVQPADASYVQDYATIPGNHDFYVADLYLEPEVRITDMYDEEVTVTYDESTDFYYAGYSDQHPERDELEAFAIDYTSTFANVISRDEQLTSLLPFFPANSELYDSISRNTSLLFFDPHSDTTIDNEEILDFITYSEDVVYIEVYLEQNMTMGYNDIEVVPTTARLYCVRIDGEWKVVSMRF
;
A
#
# COMPACT_ATOMS: atom_id res chain seq x y z
N MET A 1 -46.35 17.94 -27.48
CA MET A 1 -46.74 18.65 -28.73
C MET A 1 -45.69 18.32 -29.81
N LYS A 2 -45.95 18.19 -31.13
CA LYS A 2 -46.39 19.18 -32.15
C LYS A 2 -45.52 20.46 -32.12
N LYS A 3 -44.84 20.95 -33.17
CA LYS A 3 -44.65 20.60 -34.61
C LYS A 3 -43.16 20.86 -34.99
N HIS A 4 -42.47 20.23 -35.94
CA HIS A 4 -42.67 20.05 -37.41
C HIS A 4 -42.53 21.30 -38.30
N GLN A 5 -41.38 21.43 -39.00
CA GLN A 5 -41.21 21.51 -40.48
C GLN A 5 -39.68 21.51 -40.80
N ASN A 6 -39.06 20.74 -41.72
CA ASN A 6 -39.42 20.08 -43.00
C ASN A 6 -39.54 21.11 -44.16
N VAL A 7 -38.89 21.04 -45.35
CA VAL A 7 -38.54 19.98 -46.36
C VAL A 7 -37.18 20.40 -47.03
N ALA A 8 -36.31 19.66 -47.75
CA ALA A 8 -36.33 18.46 -48.65
C ALA A 8 -35.08 17.54 -48.41
N ALA A 9 -34.69 16.46 -49.12
CA ALA A 9 -34.79 15.91 -50.51
C ALA A 9 -33.75 16.45 -51.55
N SER A 10 -33.24 15.70 -52.55
CA SER A 10 -33.61 14.36 -53.06
C SER A 10 -32.47 13.49 -53.68
N LYS A 11 -32.76 12.18 -53.80
CA LYS A 11 -32.08 11.04 -54.50
C LYS A 11 -31.46 11.35 -55.89
N THR A 12 -30.55 10.54 -56.46
CA THR A 12 -30.80 9.19 -57.10
C THR A 12 -29.42 8.60 -57.53
N GLU A 13 -28.95 7.39 -57.21
CA GLU A 13 -29.41 5.97 -57.37
C GLU A 13 -29.01 5.29 -58.70
N ASN A 14 -28.45 4.05 -58.61
CA ASN A 14 -28.45 2.91 -59.56
C ASN A 14 -27.39 2.68 -60.68
N LYS A 15 -26.73 1.50 -60.52
CA LYS A 15 -26.61 0.34 -61.47
C LYS A 15 -25.52 0.26 -62.57
N THR A 16 -24.61 -0.70 -62.33
CA THR A 16 -24.24 -1.85 -63.20
C THR A 16 -24.56 -1.83 -64.70
N ASN A 17 -23.56 -2.22 -65.51
CA ASN A 17 -23.61 -3.55 -66.14
C ASN A 17 -22.25 -4.11 -66.62
N ILE A 18 -22.23 -5.41 -66.91
CA ILE A 18 -21.14 -6.17 -67.58
C ILE A 18 -21.63 -6.58 -68.98
N ARG A 19 -20.75 -6.61 -70.00
CA ARG A 19 -20.70 -7.55 -71.16
C ARG A 19 -19.67 -7.08 -72.22
N GLU A 20 -18.69 -7.87 -72.64
CA GLU A 20 -18.68 -9.07 -73.52
C GLU A 20 -18.58 -8.78 -75.05
N THR A 21 -17.36 -9.00 -75.58
CA THR A 21 -17.05 -9.73 -76.84
C THR A 21 -17.35 -9.20 -78.27
N ASN A 22 -16.29 -9.27 -79.10
CA ASN A 22 -16.19 -9.91 -80.43
C ASN A 22 -16.40 -9.18 -81.79
N ILE A 23 -15.28 -9.14 -82.55
CA ILE A 23 -15.07 -9.64 -83.95
C ILE A 23 -15.89 -9.06 -85.12
N ARG A 24 -15.18 -8.33 -86.00
CA ARG A 24 -15.11 -8.45 -87.49
C ARG A 24 -13.96 -7.55 -87.99
N LYS A 25 -13.06 -7.87 -88.94
CA LYS A 25 -12.96 -8.78 -90.10
C LYS A 25 -13.67 -8.34 -91.42
N THR A 26 -12.90 -7.58 -92.21
CA THR A 26 -12.64 -7.72 -93.66
C THR A 26 -13.68 -7.37 -94.76
N SER A 27 -13.33 -6.32 -95.53
CA SER A 27 -13.03 -6.34 -96.99
C SER A 27 -14.09 -5.94 -98.04
N ILE A 28 -13.57 -5.75 -99.28
CA ILE A 28 -14.23 -5.41 -100.57
C ILE A 28 -14.53 -3.91 -100.76
N ARG A 29 -14.07 -3.12 -101.77
CA ARG A 29 -13.31 -3.25 -103.06
C ARG A 29 -14.16 -3.15 -104.34
N GLU A 30 -14.07 -2.02 -105.05
CA GLU A 30 -14.33 -1.85 -106.51
C GLU A 30 -13.81 -0.45 -106.97
N SER A 31 -13.54 -0.14 -108.26
CA SER A 31 -12.87 -0.91 -109.32
C SER A 31 -12.39 -0.04 -110.51
N ASN A 32 -11.25 -0.43 -111.14
CA ASN A 32 -10.84 -0.25 -112.56
C ASN A 32 -10.84 1.19 -113.20
N THR A 33 -10.15 1.53 -114.32
CA THR A 33 -9.97 0.78 -115.58
C THR A 33 -8.87 1.38 -116.52
N ARG A 34 -7.80 0.61 -116.87
CA ARG A 34 -6.98 0.66 -118.14
C ARG A 34 -6.21 1.98 -118.48
N LYS A 35 -5.17 2.06 -119.36
CA LYS A 35 -4.35 1.10 -120.16
C LYS A 35 -3.05 1.79 -120.68
N ASN A 36 -1.93 1.07 -120.81
CA ASN A 36 -0.97 1.00 -121.95
C ASN A 36 0.50 0.67 -121.56
N ASN A 37 1.34 0.31 -122.55
CA ASN A 37 2.60 -0.45 -122.40
C ASN A 37 3.82 0.20 -123.11
N LEU A 38 5.03 -0.34 -122.82
CA LEU A 38 6.33 -0.17 -123.50
C LEU A 38 7.03 1.20 -123.22
N ARG A 39 8.32 1.30 -122.89
CA ARG A 39 9.49 0.42 -123.17
C ARG A 39 10.39 0.15 -121.93
N LYS A 40 11.58 -0.43 -122.17
CA LYS A 40 12.60 -1.01 -121.25
C LYS A 40 13.98 -0.32 -121.54
N PRO A 41 15.16 -0.65 -120.94
CA PRO A 41 15.49 -1.57 -119.82
C PRO A 41 16.65 -1.12 -118.85
N VAL A 42 17.18 -2.09 -118.07
CA VAL A 42 18.57 -2.30 -117.55
C VAL A 42 19.07 -1.72 -116.20
N ASN A 43 19.50 -2.64 -115.30
CA ASN A 43 20.58 -2.55 -114.28
C ASN A 43 20.44 -1.56 -113.09
N ARG A 44 21.06 -1.82 -111.92
CA ARG A 44 21.96 -2.91 -111.45
C ARG A 44 21.66 -3.19 -109.96
N LYS A 45 21.76 -4.43 -109.48
CA LYS A 45 21.82 -4.70 -108.02
C LYS A 45 23.20 -4.26 -107.49
N ALA A 46 23.23 -3.49 -106.41
CA ALA A 46 24.44 -3.12 -105.70
C ALA A 46 24.31 -3.48 -104.21
N SER A 47 25.19 -4.35 -103.71
CA SER A 47 25.25 -4.72 -102.31
C SER A 47 25.92 -3.61 -101.48
N LYS A 48 25.15 -2.87 -100.68
CA LYS A 48 25.71 -1.93 -99.71
C LYS A 48 26.46 -2.70 -98.62
N LYS A 49 27.80 -2.67 -98.65
CA LYS A 49 28.60 -2.83 -97.42
C LYS A 49 28.27 -1.65 -96.51
N ILE A 50 27.78 -1.92 -95.31
CA ILE A 50 27.59 -0.90 -94.29
C ILE A 50 28.94 -0.68 -93.63
N SER A 51 29.57 0.47 -93.89
CA SER A 51 30.74 0.93 -93.14
C SER A 51 30.25 1.46 -91.78
N ILE A 52 30.03 0.55 -90.83
CA ILE A 52 29.71 0.89 -89.45
C ILE A 52 30.87 1.71 -88.90
N SER A 53 30.63 2.97 -88.53
CA SER A 53 31.69 3.81 -87.97
C SER A 53 31.98 3.36 -86.54
N VAL A 54 33.23 3.51 -86.10
CA VAL A 54 33.64 3.14 -84.73
C VAL A 54 32.74 3.83 -83.69
N PHE A 55 32.35 5.09 -83.95
CA PHE A 55 31.38 5.86 -83.16
C PHE A 55 30.03 5.14 -82.98
N THR A 56 29.47 4.53 -84.04
CA THR A 56 28.19 3.80 -83.95
C THR A 56 28.24 2.47 -83.18
N ILE A 57 29.43 1.98 -82.80
CA ILE A 57 29.60 0.84 -81.88
C ILE A 57 29.98 1.33 -80.47
N ILE A 58 30.83 2.35 -80.36
CA ILE A 58 31.25 2.90 -79.06
C ILE A 58 30.08 3.57 -78.33
N LEU A 59 29.23 4.33 -79.03
CA LEU A 59 28.14 5.09 -78.40
C LEU A 59 27.15 4.21 -77.58
N PRO A 60 26.61 3.09 -78.09
CA PRO A 60 25.76 2.22 -77.27
C PRO A 60 26.53 1.53 -76.12
N ILE A 61 27.81 1.19 -76.29
CA ILE A 61 28.63 0.61 -75.20
C ILE A 61 28.84 1.65 -74.09
N TRP A 62 29.14 2.90 -74.44
CA TRP A 62 29.30 4.01 -73.50
C TRP A 62 27.99 4.34 -72.77
N LEU A 63 26.85 4.30 -73.46
CA LEU A 63 25.54 4.43 -72.83
C LEU A 63 25.25 3.30 -71.84
N ILE A 64 25.57 2.04 -72.16
CA ILE A 64 25.43 0.90 -71.24
C ILE A 64 26.31 1.09 -70.00
N LEU A 65 27.57 1.51 -70.17
CA LEU A 65 28.47 1.80 -69.05
C LEU A 65 27.94 2.93 -68.16
N ILE A 66 27.35 3.97 -68.75
CA ILE A 66 26.67 5.05 -68.00
C ILE A 66 25.44 4.51 -67.27
N THR A 67 24.60 3.68 -67.88
CA THR A 67 23.44 3.08 -67.20
C THR A 67 23.88 2.20 -66.02
N VAL A 68 24.92 1.38 -66.18
CA VAL A 68 25.49 0.55 -65.09
C VAL A 68 26.06 1.43 -63.98
N PHE A 69 26.80 2.49 -64.31
CA PHE A 69 27.32 3.43 -63.31
C PHE A 69 26.20 4.17 -62.57
N ILE A 70 25.17 4.62 -63.28
CA ILE A 70 23.98 5.27 -62.70
C ILE A 70 23.24 4.31 -61.77
N CYS A 71 22.99 3.07 -62.17
CA CYS A 71 22.35 2.06 -61.31
C CYS A 71 23.19 1.72 -60.08
N TRP A 72 24.52 1.61 -60.22
CA TRP A 72 25.43 1.41 -59.09
C TRP A 72 25.44 2.61 -58.14
N PHE A 73 25.48 3.82 -58.67
CA PHE A 73 25.45 5.06 -57.89
C PHE A 73 24.13 5.23 -57.15
N TYR A 74 22.98 4.99 -57.81
CA TYR A 74 21.67 4.99 -57.13
C TYR A 74 21.59 3.90 -56.06
N GLY A 75 22.09 2.70 -56.31
CA GLY A 75 22.16 1.64 -55.30
C GLY A 75 22.98 2.06 -54.07
N LYS A 76 24.13 2.72 -54.29
CA LYS A 76 24.97 3.22 -53.20
C LYS A 76 24.35 4.42 -52.46
N ALA A 77 23.76 5.37 -53.18
CA ALA A 77 23.04 6.50 -52.60
C ALA A 77 21.83 6.02 -51.76
N ASN A 78 21.06 5.05 -52.25
CA ASN A 78 19.96 4.45 -51.50
C ASN A 78 20.46 3.72 -50.23
N SER A 79 21.53 2.93 -50.32
CA SER A 79 22.10 2.29 -49.13
C SER A 79 22.64 3.29 -48.11
N TYR A 80 23.17 4.44 -48.57
CA TYR A 80 23.61 5.52 -47.70
C TYR A 80 22.41 6.21 -47.03
N MET A 81 21.33 6.50 -47.78
CA MET A 81 20.14 7.13 -47.21
C MET A 81 19.45 6.24 -46.18
N VAL A 82 19.33 4.93 -46.43
CA VAL A 82 18.75 3.98 -45.46
C VAL A 82 19.59 3.91 -44.19
N HIS A 83 20.91 3.73 -44.29
CA HIS A 83 21.80 3.71 -43.11
C HIS A 83 21.83 5.05 -42.36
N TYR A 84 21.78 6.18 -43.07
CA TYR A 84 21.68 7.51 -42.46
C TYR A 84 20.34 7.71 -41.73
N GLU A 85 19.24 7.20 -42.28
CA GLU A 85 17.92 7.20 -41.66
C GLU A 85 17.88 6.28 -40.43
N GLU A 86 18.43 5.06 -40.52
CA GLU A 86 18.56 4.13 -39.39
C GLU A 86 19.34 4.75 -38.22
N VAL A 87 20.51 5.35 -38.47
CA VAL A 87 21.29 6.04 -37.42
C VAL A 87 20.58 7.30 -36.91
N TYR A 88 19.86 8.03 -37.78
CA TYR A 88 19.06 9.20 -37.36
C TYR A 88 17.94 8.81 -36.41
N GLN A 89 17.14 7.78 -36.73
CA GLN A 89 16.07 7.31 -35.84
C GLN A 89 16.67 6.89 -34.48
N LEU A 90 17.73 6.08 -34.47
CA LEU A 90 18.46 5.68 -33.26
C LEU A 90 19.09 6.85 -32.47
N SER A 91 19.15 8.07 -33.03
CA SER A 91 19.59 9.30 -32.34
C SER A 91 18.47 10.09 -31.68
N LEU A 92 17.21 9.67 -31.82
CA LEU A 92 16.08 10.26 -31.10
C LEU A 92 16.10 9.86 -29.62
N PRO A 93 15.73 10.77 -28.70
CA PRO A 93 15.68 10.47 -27.27
C PRO A 93 14.61 9.43 -26.92
N GLU A 94 13.60 9.26 -27.78
CA GLU A 94 12.48 8.33 -27.59
C GLU A 94 12.92 6.87 -27.41
N HIS A 95 14.03 6.45 -28.05
CA HIS A 95 14.59 5.11 -27.85
C HIS A 95 15.14 4.91 -26.43
N VAL A 96 15.92 5.86 -25.93
CA VAL A 96 16.45 5.81 -24.56
C VAL A 96 15.33 6.01 -23.54
N ALA A 97 14.27 6.74 -23.90
CA ALA A 97 13.08 6.87 -23.05
C ALA A 97 12.29 5.56 -22.93
N GLU A 98 12.13 4.80 -24.02
CA GLU A 98 11.52 3.46 -23.98
C GLU A 98 12.43 2.43 -23.28
N GLU A 99 13.77 2.54 -23.44
CA GLU A 99 14.74 1.73 -22.67
C GLU A 99 14.64 1.99 -21.16
N VAL A 100 14.60 3.26 -20.72
CA VAL A 100 14.38 3.63 -19.31
C VAL A 100 13.00 3.17 -18.84
N PHE A 101 11.95 3.34 -19.64
CA PHE A 101 10.60 2.92 -19.31
C PHE A 101 10.43 1.40 -19.24
N ALA A 102 11.26 0.61 -19.92
CA ALA A 102 11.29 -0.84 -19.77
C ALA A 102 11.64 -1.28 -18.35
N HIS A 103 12.56 -0.60 -17.66
CA HIS A 103 12.87 -0.90 -16.24
C HIS A 103 11.67 -0.68 -15.31
N PHE A 104 10.78 0.27 -15.62
CA PHE A 104 9.52 0.44 -14.87
C PHE A 104 8.52 -0.70 -15.16
N LYS A 105 8.44 -1.19 -16.40
CA LYS A 105 7.58 -2.33 -16.80
C LYS A 105 8.05 -3.67 -16.22
N ASP A 106 9.35 -3.88 -16.17
CA ASP A 106 9.99 -5.09 -15.66
C ASP A 106 10.19 -5.06 -14.12
N TYR A 107 9.70 -3.99 -13.47
CA TYR A 107 9.77 -3.76 -12.01
C TYR A 107 11.19 -3.80 -11.43
N ASP A 108 12.16 -3.25 -12.18
CA ASP A 108 13.56 -3.13 -11.77
C ASP A 108 13.75 -1.94 -10.81
N ILE A 109 13.25 -2.12 -9.59
CA ILE A 109 13.25 -1.09 -8.55
C ILE A 109 14.67 -0.64 -8.19
N ASN A 110 15.65 -1.55 -8.30
CA ASN A 110 17.06 -1.26 -8.05
C ASN A 110 17.61 -0.26 -9.08
N TYR A 111 17.35 -0.47 -10.38
CA TYR A 111 17.72 0.52 -11.40
C TYR A 111 17.03 1.88 -11.18
N ILE A 112 15.77 1.88 -10.72
CA ILE A 112 15.05 3.12 -10.40
C ILE A 112 15.77 3.86 -9.25
N LEU A 113 16.07 3.16 -8.15
CA LEU A 113 16.77 3.70 -6.98
C LEU A 113 18.19 4.19 -7.29
N ASP A 114 19.01 3.37 -7.97
CA ASP A 114 20.39 3.67 -8.37
C ASP A 114 20.52 4.94 -9.24
N ASN A 115 19.44 5.33 -9.93
CA ASN A 115 19.39 6.50 -10.81
C ASN A 115 18.51 7.64 -10.28
N MET A 116 18.06 7.60 -9.02
CA MET A 116 17.29 8.70 -8.44
C MET A 116 18.11 9.99 -8.31
N ALA A 117 17.46 11.13 -8.48
CA ALA A 117 18.05 12.43 -8.13
C ALA A 117 18.30 12.50 -6.61
N GLU A 118 19.39 13.18 -6.18
CA GLU A 118 19.74 13.35 -4.75
C GLU A 118 18.60 13.94 -3.91
N THR A 119 17.70 14.71 -4.52
CA THR A 119 16.52 15.32 -3.88
C THR A 119 15.30 14.38 -3.76
N SER A 120 15.30 13.26 -4.47
CA SER A 120 14.22 12.25 -4.49
C SER A 120 14.61 10.94 -3.78
N VAL A 121 15.83 10.83 -3.24
CA VAL A 121 16.26 9.66 -2.46
C VAL A 121 15.33 9.47 -1.25
N PRO A 122 14.65 8.32 -1.12
CA PRO A 122 13.72 8.06 -0.02
C PRO A 122 14.37 8.20 1.36
N ARG A 123 13.67 8.84 2.28
CA ARG A 123 14.06 8.90 3.70
C ARG A 123 13.41 7.74 4.42
N ILE A 124 14.22 6.78 4.87
CA ILE A 124 13.77 5.62 5.64
C ILE A 124 13.66 6.05 7.11
N SER A 125 12.54 5.70 7.77
CA SER A 125 12.34 5.95 9.20
C SER A 125 13.25 5.08 10.07
N GLY A 126 13.25 5.30 11.39
CA GLY A 126 13.91 4.39 12.33
C GLY A 126 13.26 3.01 12.43
N PHE A 127 12.05 2.83 11.86
CA PHE A 127 11.18 1.65 12.00
C PHE A 127 11.09 0.82 10.72
N GLU A 128 11.84 1.17 9.69
CA GLU A 128 11.77 0.54 8.37
C GLU A 128 13.16 0.27 7.80
N SER A 129 13.20 -0.37 6.63
CA SER A 129 14.43 -0.71 5.92
C SER A 129 14.33 -0.34 4.43
N GLU A 130 15.42 -0.50 3.70
CA GLU A 130 15.45 -0.32 2.25
C GLU A 130 14.49 -1.29 1.54
N ASP A 131 14.28 -2.49 2.09
CA ASP A 131 13.29 -3.46 1.61
C ASP A 131 11.84 -2.95 1.75
N SER A 132 11.55 -2.09 2.75
CA SER A 132 10.23 -1.45 2.90
C SER A 132 9.97 -0.50 1.73
N VAL A 133 10.94 0.37 1.40
CA VAL A 133 10.88 1.29 0.27
C VAL A 133 10.78 0.54 -1.07
N ILE A 134 11.58 -0.50 -1.26
CA ILE A 134 11.55 -1.35 -2.44
C ILE A 134 10.16 -2.02 -2.60
N THR A 135 9.54 -2.42 -1.49
CA THR A 135 8.20 -3.03 -1.47
C THR A 135 7.10 -2.01 -1.74
N TYR A 136 7.19 -0.80 -1.18
CA TYR A 136 6.26 0.30 -1.46
C TYR A 136 6.29 0.72 -2.94
N ILE A 137 7.48 0.92 -3.52
CA ILE A 137 7.62 1.24 -4.95
C ILE A 137 7.09 0.09 -5.82
N ARG A 138 7.34 -1.17 -5.45
CA ARG A 138 6.76 -2.33 -6.16
C ARG A 138 5.23 -2.31 -6.09
N ASN A 139 4.64 -2.13 -4.92
CA ASN A 139 3.18 -2.03 -4.73
C ASN A 139 2.59 -0.83 -5.50
N MET A 140 3.37 0.22 -5.74
CA MET A 140 2.97 1.35 -6.58
C MET A 140 2.98 1.07 -8.10
N LEU A 141 3.66 0.02 -8.58
CA LEU A 141 3.82 -0.30 -10.01
C LEU A 141 3.20 -1.65 -10.41
N GLU A 142 3.22 -2.65 -9.53
CA GLU A 142 2.86 -4.03 -9.86
C GLU A 142 1.36 -4.18 -10.16
N GLY A 143 1.04 -4.79 -11.31
CA GLY A 143 -0.34 -5.03 -11.76
C GLY A 143 -1.07 -3.82 -12.35
N LYS A 144 -0.47 -2.63 -12.37
CA LYS A 144 -1.07 -1.37 -12.87
C LYS A 144 -0.84 -1.14 -14.35
N GLU A 145 -1.67 -0.32 -14.99
CA GLU A 145 -1.45 0.15 -16.36
C GLU A 145 -0.38 1.26 -16.35
N LEU A 146 0.86 0.89 -16.68
CA LEU A 146 1.98 1.83 -16.80
C LEU A 146 2.03 2.48 -18.19
N THR A 147 2.18 3.79 -18.24
CA THR A 147 2.42 4.58 -19.46
C THR A 147 3.48 5.66 -19.24
N TYR A 148 3.99 6.27 -20.32
CA TYR A 148 4.85 7.44 -20.22
C TYR A 148 4.53 8.46 -21.31
N GLN A 149 4.75 9.75 -21.03
CA GLN A 149 4.55 10.84 -21.98
C GLN A 149 5.53 12.01 -21.75
N PRO A 150 5.79 12.88 -22.75
CA PRO A 150 6.64 14.05 -22.58
C PRO A 150 6.10 14.99 -21.49
N SER A 151 6.99 15.44 -20.60
CA SER A 151 6.66 16.38 -19.52
C SER A 151 6.39 17.79 -20.06
N ASN A 152 5.66 18.59 -19.27
CA ASN A 152 5.60 20.05 -19.44
C ASN A 152 6.99 20.72 -19.37
N ASN A 153 7.97 20.04 -18.75
CA ASN A 153 9.37 20.48 -18.63
C ASN A 153 10.26 20.10 -19.83
N PHE A 154 9.74 19.36 -20.83
CA PHE A 154 10.52 18.81 -21.95
C PHE A 154 11.26 19.88 -22.77
N SER A 155 12.52 19.60 -23.16
CA SER A 155 13.28 20.44 -24.08
C SER A 155 14.20 19.66 -25.04
N ASP A 156 14.50 20.23 -26.22
CA ASP A 156 15.45 19.66 -27.20
C ASP A 156 16.90 19.50 -26.67
N SER A 157 17.19 20.09 -25.50
CA SER A 157 18.45 20.00 -24.75
C SER A 157 18.41 18.96 -23.63
N MET A 158 17.28 18.84 -22.95
CA MET A 158 16.99 17.91 -21.85
C MET A 158 15.55 17.41 -22.04
N PRO A 159 15.36 16.29 -22.77
CA PRO A 159 14.09 15.61 -22.89
C PRO A 159 13.69 15.05 -21.53
N THR A 160 12.48 15.39 -21.09
CA THR A 160 11.96 15.00 -19.78
C THR A 160 10.60 14.34 -19.98
N TYR A 161 10.39 13.21 -19.34
CA TYR A 161 9.21 12.34 -19.53
C TYR A 161 8.61 12.00 -18.18
N VAL A 162 7.28 11.98 -18.10
CA VAL A 162 6.51 11.57 -16.92
C VAL A 162 6.09 10.12 -17.10
N VAL A 163 6.20 9.32 -16.05
CA VAL A 163 5.67 7.95 -15.94
C VAL A 163 4.40 7.99 -15.11
N GLU A 164 3.33 7.39 -15.64
CA GLU A 164 2.02 7.29 -15.01
C GLU A 164 1.65 5.82 -14.78
N ALA A 165 1.08 5.53 -13.60
CA ALA A 165 0.53 4.23 -13.22
C ALA A 165 -0.96 4.40 -12.89
N ASP A 166 -1.85 3.71 -13.62
CA ASP A 166 -3.32 3.87 -13.54
C ASP A 166 -3.79 5.35 -13.71
N GLY A 167 -3.02 6.17 -14.43
CA GLY A 167 -3.28 7.60 -14.63
C GLY A 167 -2.82 8.52 -13.50
N PHE A 168 -2.11 8.00 -12.49
CA PHE A 168 -1.42 8.80 -11.48
C PHE A 168 0.06 8.93 -11.80
N VAL A 169 0.61 10.13 -11.70
CA VAL A 169 2.04 10.41 -11.94
C VAL A 169 2.88 9.82 -10.81
N VAL A 170 3.78 8.88 -11.13
CA VAL A 170 4.65 8.20 -10.15
C VAL A 170 6.12 8.60 -10.26
N ALA A 171 6.58 9.03 -11.43
CA ALA A 171 7.95 9.54 -11.61
C ALA A 171 8.07 10.51 -12.79
N GLU A 172 9.12 11.32 -12.79
CA GLU A 172 9.60 12.10 -13.94
C GLU A 172 11.08 11.78 -14.19
N PHE A 173 11.48 11.34 -15.38
CA PHE A 173 12.88 11.09 -15.73
C PHE A 173 13.39 12.06 -16.79
N THR A 174 14.64 12.49 -16.66
CA THR A 174 15.29 13.44 -17.57
C THR A 174 16.47 12.78 -18.29
N LEU A 175 16.58 13.00 -19.60
CA LEU A 175 17.70 12.55 -20.42
C LEU A 175 18.67 13.71 -20.70
N CYS A 176 19.95 13.39 -20.86
CA CYS A 176 20.96 14.34 -21.33
C CYS A 176 21.76 13.77 -22.51
N LYS A 177 22.44 14.66 -23.25
CA LYS A 177 23.26 14.27 -24.41
C LYS A 177 24.60 13.73 -23.92
N ASP A 178 24.94 12.50 -24.32
CA ASP A 178 26.32 12.03 -24.20
C ASP A 178 27.17 12.74 -25.26
N LEU A 179 28.08 13.60 -24.76
CA LEU A 179 29.02 14.37 -25.58
C LEU A 179 30.35 13.63 -25.82
N GLN A 180 30.56 12.48 -25.18
CA GLN A 180 31.77 11.67 -25.31
C GLN A 180 31.65 10.65 -26.45
N ASN A 181 30.47 10.04 -26.63
CA ASN A 181 30.21 9.02 -27.67
C ASN A 181 29.11 9.47 -28.66
N PRO A 182 29.34 10.49 -29.51
CA PRO A 182 28.41 10.84 -30.57
C PRO A 182 28.24 9.67 -31.56
N ARG A 183 27.03 9.49 -32.07
CA ARG A 183 26.73 8.45 -33.08
C ARG A 183 27.36 8.81 -34.45
N GLU A 184 27.32 7.88 -35.39
CA GLU A 184 27.76 8.14 -36.77
C GLU A 184 27.08 9.39 -37.36
N PHE A 185 27.73 10.02 -38.34
CA PHE A 185 27.36 11.31 -38.94
C PHE A 185 27.34 12.51 -37.96
N GLY A 186 27.73 12.33 -36.70
CA GLY A 186 27.75 13.39 -35.68
C GLY A 186 26.37 13.62 -35.04
N PHE A 187 25.47 12.64 -35.13
CA PHE A 187 24.22 12.67 -34.39
C PHE A 187 24.44 12.53 -32.87
N ALA A 188 23.50 13.05 -32.08
CA ALA A 188 23.56 12.93 -30.63
C ALA A 188 23.43 11.46 -30.19
N SER A 189 24.14 11.11 -29.12
CA SER A 189 23.76 10.00 -28.26
C SER A 189 23.05 10.58 -27.01
N TRP A 190 22.18 9.80 -26.41
CA TRP A 190 21.42 10.17 -25.22
C TRP A 190 21.68 9.15 -24.10
N GLN A 191 21.56 9.62 -22.86
CA GLN A 191 21.68 8.81 -21.66
C GLN A 191 20.71 9.36 -20.60
N LEU A 192 20.33 8.53 -19.64
CA LEU A 192 19.63 8.98 -18.44
C LEU A 192 20.49 10.00 -17.68
N LYS A 193 19.87 11.06 -17.15
CA LYS A 193 20.50 12.03 -16.23
C LYS A 193 20.13 11.70 -14.80
N GLU A 194 18.83 11.56 -14.53
CA GLU A 194 18.24 11.31 -13.22
C GLU A 194 16.77 10.88 -13.33
N ILE A 195 16.27 10.23 -12.28
CA ILE A 195 14.86 9.93 -12.05
C ILE A 195 14.39 10.70 -10.81
N ASN A 196 13.37 11.53 -10.97
CA ASN A 196 12.62 12.12 -9.87
C ASN A 196 11.42 11.19 -9.60
N TYR A 197 11.58 10.19 -8.72
CA TYR A 197 10.44 9.36 -8.30
C TYR A 197 9.65 10.11 -7.21
N TYR A 198 8.32 10.04 -7.26
CA TYR A 198 7.43 10.67 -6.29
C TYR A 198 7.06 9.70 -5.17
N THR A 199 8.07 9.30 -4.39
CA THR A 199 7.91 8.58 -3.12
C THR A 199 7.86 9.57 -1.98
N GLU A 200 6.67 9.78 -1.42
CA GLU A 200 6.51 10.31 -0.06
C GLU A 200 5.96 9.17 0.82
N PRO A 201 6.46 9.01 2.06
CA PRO A 201 5.80 8.16 3.05
C PRO A 201 4.49 8.84 3.48
N PHE A 202 3.52 8.03 3.90
CA PHE A 202 2.19 8.53 4.23
C PHE A 202 1.50 7.74 5.36
N GLU A 203 2.01 6.55 5.70
CA GLU A 203 1.47 5.74 6.78
C GLU A 203 1.94 6.29 8.14
N THR A 204 1.03 6.27 9.10
CA THR A 204 1.23 6.79 10.46
C THR A 204 0.51 5.88 11.44
N VAL A 205 0.93 5.86 12.71
CA VAL A 205 0.27 5.06 13.74
C VAL A 205 0.19 5.81 15.07
N ASN A 206 -1.02 5.79 15.64
CA ASN A 206 -1.33 6.30 16.97
C ASN A 206 -1.57 5.12 17.91
N ILE A 207 -0.97 5.11 19.09
CA ILE A 207 -1.05 3.98 20.03
C ILE A 207 -1.29 4.52 21.45
N THR A 208 -2.35 4.09 22.12
CA THR A 208 -2.55 4.36 23.56
C THR A 208 -2.19 3.11 24.36
N ALA A 209 -1.27 3.23 25.33
CA ALA A 209 -0.84 2.11 26.18
C ALA A 209 -0.48 2.57 27.61
N PRO A 210 -0.52 1.67 28.62
CA PRO A 210 -0.06 1.95 29.98
C PRO A 210 1.42 2.37 30.05
N THR A 211 1.77 3.29 30.95
CA THR A 211 3.14 3.85 31.06
C THR A 211 4.20 2.85 31.55
N ASN A 212 3.80 1.66 31.99
CA ASN A 212 4.67 0.54 32.38
C ASN A 212 4.78 -0.57 31.32
N PHE A 213 4.23 -0.38 30.12
CA PHE A 213 4.21 -1.39 29.04
C PHE A 213 5.23 -1.04 27.94
N ASN A 214 5.78 -2.06 27.29
CA ASN A 214 6.73 -1.91 26.19
C ASN A 214 5.99 -1.91 24.85
N VAL A 215 5.99 -0.77 24.14
CA VAL A 215 5.34 -0.62 22.83
C VAL A 215 6.36 -0.80 21.70
N TYR A 216 6.04 -1.63 20.71
CA TYR A 216 6.89 -1.91 19.55
C TYR A 216 6.16 -1.57 18.25
N VAL A 217 6.86 -0.92 17.32
CA VAL A 217 6.44 -0.71 15.93
C VAL A 217 7.44 -1.40 15.00
N ASN A 218 6.97 -2.26 14.11
CA ASN A 218 7.79 -3.10 13.23
C ASN A 218 8.88 -3.88 13.99
N GLY A 219 8.57 -4.34 15.21
CA GLY A 219 9.48 -5.06 16.10
C GLY A 219 10.52 -4.20 16.83
N ILE A 220 10.49 -2.87 16.67
CA ILE A 220 11.42 -1.93 17.31
C ILE A 220 10.72 -1.19 18.45
N LEU A 221 11.34 -1.22 19.63
CA LEU A 221 10.83 -0.60 20.86
C LEU A 221 10.77 0.94 20.71
N LEU A 222 9.63 1.53 21.05
CA LEU A 222 9.48 2.99 21.17
C LEU A 222 10.15 3.50 22.44
N ASP A 223 10.64 4.74 22.39
CA ASP A 223 11.10 5.48 23.56
C ASP A 223 10.25 6.74 23.82
N ASP A 224 10.51 7.40 24.95
CA ASP A 224 9.83 8.62 25.41
C ASP A 224 9.76 9.75 24.36
N THR A 225 10.60 9.74 23.31
CA THR A 225 10.58 10.78 22.27
C THR A 225 9.40 10.65 21.29
N TYR A 226 8.70 9.50 21.32
CA TYR A 226 7.49 9.24 20.52
C TYR A 226 6.19 9.47 21.28
N VAL A 227 6.25 9.74 22.59
CA VAL A 227 5.08 10.08 23.42
C VAL A 227 4.57 11.48 23.05
N CYS A 228 3.30 11.59 22.70
CA CYS A 228 2.69 12.82 22.19
C CYS A 228 1.63 13.44 23.13
N SER A 229 1.29 12.78 24.26
CA SER A 229 0.33 13.28 25.25
C SER A 229 0.86 13.25 26.70
N ASP A 230 0.29 14.14 27.54
CA ASP A 230 0.47 14.08 28.99
C ASP A 230 -0.15 12.77 29.56
N GLU A 231 0.41 12.22 30.64
CA GLU A 231 -0.06 10.98 31.25
C GLU A 231 -1.55 11.06 31.68
N VAL A 232 -2.39 10.19 31.12
CA VAL A 232 -3.81 10.10 31.45
C VAL A 232 -4.04 9.00 32.48
N GLN A 233 -4.20 9.40 33.74
CA GLN A 233 -4.52 8.50 34.85
C GLN A 233 -5.94 7.90 34.71
N PRO A 234 -6.12 6.57 34.90
CA PRO A 234 -7.44 5.94 34.82
C PRO A 234 -8.32 6.35 36.00
N ALA A 235 -9.65 6.22 35.82
CA ALA A 235 -10.62 6.57 36.86
C ALA A 235 -10.38 5.80 38.18
N ASP A 236 -9.90 4.57 38.07
CA ASP A 236 -9.66 3.66 39.19
C ASP A 236 -8.47 4.04 40.07
N ALA A 237 -7.56 4.91 39.60
CA ALA A 237 -6.48 5.46 40.43
C ALA A 237 -7.02 6.14 41.70
N SER A 238 -8.22 6.73 41.62
CA SER A 238 -8.90 7.35 42.77
C SER A 238 -9.29 6.38 43.89
N TYR A 239 -9.29 5.06 43.63
CA TYR A 239 -9.59 4.02 44.62
C TYR A 239 -8.36 3.49 45.37
N VAL A 240 -7.14 3.78 44.90
CA VAL A 240 -5.88 3.29 45.50
C VAL A 240 -4.92 4.40 45.93
N GLN A 241 -5.17 5.65 45.52
CA GLN A 241 -4.32 6.84 45.67
C GLN A 241 -3.66 7.07 47.05
N ASP A 242 -4.27 6.61 48.14
CA ASP A 242 -3.74 6.80 49.52
C ASP A 242 -2.69 5.74 49.90
N TYR A 243 -2.52 4.71 49.07
CA TYR A 243 -1.64 3.56 49.30
C TYR A 243 -0.68 3.28 48.13
N ALA A 244 -1.11 3.46 46.89
CA ALA A 244 -0.31 3.23 45.68
C ALA A 244 -0.74 4.12 44.50
N THR A 245 0.08 4.13 43.45
CA THR A 245 -0.20 4.82 42.18
C THR A 245 -0.39 3.78 41.08
N ILE A 246 -1.47 3.91 40.31
CA ILE A 246 -1.66 3.14 39.07
C ILE A 246 -0.87 3.83 37.95
N PRO A 247 -0.10 3.11 37.12
CA PRO A 247 0.48 3.67 35.90
C PRO A 247 -0.63 4.21 34.99
N GLY A 248 -0.54 5.46 34.55
CA GLY A 248 -1.49 6.04 33.59
C GLY A 248 -1.34 5.46 32.19
N ASN A 249 -2.02 6.05 31.22
CA ASN A 249 -1.81 5.79 29.80
C ASN A 249 -1.06 6.94 29.14
N HIS A 250 -0.23 6.62 28.15
CA HIS A 250 0.36 7.56 27.20
C HIS A 250 -0.11 7.25 25.77
N ASP A 251 -0.21 8.30 24.96
CA ASP A 251 -0.35 8.17 23.51
C ASP A 251 1.03 8.31 22.84
N PHE A 252 1.34 7.38 21.95
CA PHE A 252 2.53 7.38 21.10
C PHE A 252 2.14 7.71 19.66
N TYR A 253 3.00 8.43 18.94
CA TYR A 253 2.81 8.75 17.53
C TYR A 253 4.07 8.45 16.71
N VAL A 254 3.94 7.59 15.70
CA VAL A 254 4.98 7.32 14.71
C VAL A 254 4.45 7.68 13.32
N ALA A 255 5.31 8.29 12.51
CA ALA A 255 4.98 8.78 11.17
C ALA A 255 6.15 8.59 10.21
N ASP A 256 5.99 9.08 8.97
CA ASP A 256 6.94 8.92 7.87
C ASP A 256 7.23 7.44 7.53
N LEU A 257 6.18 6.59 7.55
CA LEU A 257 6.26 5.18 7.16
C LEU A 257 5.77 4.94 5.71
N TYR A 258 6.37 3.96 5.03
CA TYR A 258 6.02 3.57 3.65
C TYR A 258 5.08 2.36 3.56
N LEU A 259 4.98 1.56 4.63
CA LEU A 259 4.12 0.39 4.73
C LEU A 259 3.24 0.46 5.99
N GLU A 260 2.08 -0.21 5.94
CA GLU A 260 1.18 -0.43 7.08
C GLU A 260 1.97 -1.07 8.25
N PRO A 261 2.03 -0.44 9.44
CA PRO A 261 2.92 -0.86 10.51
C PRO A 261 2.40 -2.05 11.34
N GLU A 262 3.30 -2.93 11.75
CA GLU A 262 3.03 -3.98 12.73
C GLU A 262 3.18 -3.42 14.16
N VAL A 263 2.08 -3.28 14.88
CA VAL A 263 2.05 -2.86 16.30
C VAL A 263 2.02 -4.10 17.20
N ARG A 264 2.94 -4.15 18.17
CA ARG A 264 3.01 -5.20 19.20
C ARG A 264 3.29 -4.58 20.55
N ILE A 265 2.60 -5.00 21.60
CA ILE A 265 2.72 -4.42 22.95
C ILE A 265 2.90 -5.55 23.95
N THR A 266 3.86 -5.42 24.87
CA THR A 266 4.04 -6.36 25.98
C THR A 266 3.86 -5.66 27.32
N ASP A 267 3.35 -6.40 28.30
CA ASP A 267 3.19 -5.90 29.66
C ASP A 267 4.52 -5.86 30.44
N MET A 268 4.43 -5.56 31.74
CA MET A 268 5.58 -5.45 32.66
C MET A 268 6.32 -6.77 32.89
N TYR A 269 5.81 -7.90 32.40
CA TYR A 269 6.40 -9.24 32.50
C TYR A 269 6.95 -9.74 31.15
N ASP A 270 7.01 -8.88 30.13
CA ASP A 270 7.35 -9.16 28.73
C ASP A 270 6.35 -10.10 28.00
N GLU A 271 5.17 -10.36 28.56
CA GLU A 271 4.11 -11.15 27.91
C GLU A 271 3.25 -10.27 26.97
N GLU A 272 2.73 -10.86 25.89
CA GLU A 272 2.10 -10.11 24.78
C GLU A 272 0.62 -9.79 25.04
N VAL A 273 0.26 -8.50 24.95
CA VAL A 273 -1.07 -7.98 25.29
C VAL A 273 -1.95 -7.87 24.05
N THR A 274 -3.24 -8.16 24.19
CA THR A 274 -4.22 -8.01 23.09
C THR A 274 -4.44 -6.54 22.76
N VAL A 275 -3.93 -6.10 21.61
CA VAL A 275 -4.13 -4.75 21.08
C VAL A 275 -5.43 -4.69 20.26
N THR A 276 -6.25 -3.66 20.48
CA THR A 276 -7.50 -3.43 19.73
C THR A 276 -7.38 -2.16 18.89
N TYR A 277 -7.59 -2.26 17.57
CA TYR A 277 -7.63 -1.10 16.67
C TYR A 277 -9.06 -0.54 16.54
N ASP A 278 -9.21 0.78 16.63
CA ASP A 278 -10.48 1.49 16.44
C ASP A 278 -10.47 2.30 15.12
N GLU A 279 -11.19 1.79 14.12
CA GLU A 279 -11.39 2.42 12.80
C GLU A 279 -11.99 3.84 12.88
N SER A 280 -12.57 4.25 14.02
CA SER A 280 -13.26 5.54 14.19
C SER A 280 -12.39 6.63 14.81
N THR A 281 -11.33 6.27 15.53
CA THR A 281 -10.34 7.21 16.07
C THR A 281 -8.97 7.12 15.38
N ASP A 282 -8.70 6.02 14.66
CA ASP A 282 -7.40 5.67 14.07
C ASP A 282 -6.30 5.43 15.12
N PHE A 283 -6.67 4.69 16.18
CA PHE A 283 -5.78 4.35 17.30
C PHE A 283 -5.73 2.85 17.58
N TYR A 284 -4.56 2.38 17.98
CA TYR A 284 -4.34 1.09 18.61
C TYR A 284 -4.40 1.25 20.14
N TYR A 285 -5.31 0.53 20.80
CA TYR A 285 -5.49 0.56 22.24
C TYR A 285 -4.98 -0.73 22.89
N ALA A 286 -4.06 -0.61 23.85
CA ALA A 286 -3.79 -1.64 24.84
C ALA A 286 -4.57 -1.34 26.12
N GLY A 287 -5.26 -2.34 26.65
CA GLY A 287 -5.70 -2.34 28.05
C GLY A 287 -4.58 -2.75 28.99
N TYR A 288 -4.87 -2.75 30.29
CA TYR A 288 -4.03 -3.41 31.29
C TYR A 288 -4.13 -4.95 31.12
N SER A 289 -3.12 -5.68 31.62
CA SER A 289 -3.00 -7.14 31.47
C SER A 289 -3.88 -7.87 32.51
N ASP A 290 -4.33 -9.09 32.22
CA ASP A 290 -4.94 -10.00 33.20
C ASP A 290 -3.91 -10.97 33.81
N GLN A 291 -2.64 -10.88 33.41
CA GLN A 291 -1.56 -11.74 33.88
C GLN A 291 -0.90 -11.19 35.15
N HIS A 292 -0.72 -12.05 36.16
CA HIS A 292 0.07 -11.75 37.35
C HIS A 292 0.75 -13.02 37.88
N PRO A 293 2.04 -13.00 38.29
CA PRO A 293 2.75 -14.17 38.81
C PRO A 293 2.12 -14.83 40.05
N GLU A 294 1.37 -14.05 40.84
CA GLU A 294 0.69 -14.50 42.07
C GLU A 294 -0.84 -14.63 41.88
N ARG A 295 -1.33 -14.73 40.62
CA ARG A 295 -2.78 -14.69 40.31
C ARG A 295 -3.61 -15.73 41.07
N ASP A 296 -3.18 -17.00 41.10
CA ASP A 296 -3.88 -18.07 41.85
C ASP A 296 -4.03 -17.73 43.35
N GLU A 297 -3.03 -17.07 43.95
CA GLU A 297 -3.04 -16.68 45.37
C GLU A 297 -3.93 -15.44 45.59
N LEU A 298 -3.96 -14.51 44.63
CA LEU A 298 -4.81 -13.32 44.63
C LEU A 298 -6.29 -13.63 44.42
N GLU A 299 -6.64 -14.53 43.50
CA GLU A 299 -8.01 -14.99 43.30
C GLU A 299 -8.54 -15.71 44.56
N ALA A 300 -7.72 -16.58 45.16
CA ALA A 300 -8.06 -17.23 46.43
C ALA A 300 -8.23 -16.22 47.60
N PHE A 301 -7.36 -15.20 47.70
CA PHE A 301 -7.48 -14.11 48.68
C PHE A 301 -8.76 -13.28 48.48
N ALA A 302 -9.13 -13.00 47.23
CA ALA A 302 -10.33 -12.24 46.88
C ALA A 302 -11.62 -13.01 47.22
N ILE A 303 -11.63 -14.32 46.99
CA ILE A 303 -12.73 -15.20 47.38
C ILE A 303 -12.83 -15.30 48.92
N ASP A 304 -11.74 -15.61 49.62
CA ASP A 304 -11.69 -15.71 51.10
C ASP A 304 -12.15 -14.40 51.77
N TYR A 305 -11.73 -13.26 51.22
CA TYR A 305 -12.22 -11.93 51.62
C TYR A 305 -13.73 -11.78 51.46
N THR A 306 -14.25 -12.11 50.27
CA THR A 306 -15.66 -11.86 49.90
C THR A 306 -16.60 -12.80 50.67
N SER A 307 -16.21 -14.06 50.83
CA SER A 307 -16.90 -15.08 51.62
C SER A 307 -16.90 -14.70 53.11
N THR A 308 -15.76 -14.24 53.66
CA THR A 308 -15.69 -13.68 55.02
C THR A 308 -16.60 -12.45 55.17
N PHE A 309 -16.63 -11.55 54.19
CA PHE A 309 -17.48 -10.36 54.23
C PHE A 309 -18.97 -10.73 54.25
N ALA A 310 -19.42 -11.63 53.38
CA ALA A 310 -20.80 -12.14 53.37
C ALA A 310 -21.19 -12.78 54.73
N ASN A 311 -20.29 -13.57 55.32
CA ASN A 311 -20.48 -14.20 56.62
C ASN A 311 -20.51 -13.18 57.79
N VAL A 312 -19.81 -12.05 57.68
CA VAL A 312 -19.90 -10.93 58.64
C VAL A 312 -21.21 -10.14 58.52
N ILE A 313 -21.77 -9.99 57.31
CA ILE A 313 -23.08 -9.34 57.10
C ILE A 313 -24.23 -10.23 57.58
N SER A 314 -24.22 -11.51 57.23
CA SER A 314 -25.16 -12.54 57.74
C SER A 314 -24.98 -12.84 59.24
N ARG A 315 -23.85 -12.46 59.83
CA ARG A 315 -23.51 -12.57 61.27
C ARG A 315 -23.14 -13.98 61.75
N ASP A 316 -22.84 -14.88 60.83
CA ASP A 316 -22.17 -16.15 61.11
C ASP A 316 -20.73 -15.92 61.58
N GLU A 317 -20.10 -14.84 61.11
CA GLU A 317 -18.73 -14.47 61.45
C GLU A 317 -18.63 -13.11 62.19
N GLN A 318 -17.54 -12.94 62.93
CA GLN A 318 -17.20 -11.71 63.64
C GLN A 318 -16.47 -10.73 62.72
N LEU A 319 -16.87 -9.46 62.75
CA LEU A 319 -16.22 -8.35 62.04
C LEU A 319 -14.68 -8.31 62.19
N THR A 320 -14.12 -8.82 63.29
CA THR A 320 -12.67 -8.92 63.51
C THR A 320 -11.95 -9.90 62.56
N SER A 321 -12.66 -10.86 61.95
CA SER A 321 -12.08 -11.76 60.95
C SER A 321 -11.70 -11.03 59.66
N LEU A 322 -12.32 -9.88 59.37
CA LEU A 322 -11.93 -9.03 58.23
C LEU A 322 -10.63 -8.24 58.47
N LEU A 323 -10.15 -8.12 59.72
CA LEU A 323 -8.98 -7.31 60.05
C LEU A 323 -7.69 -7.65 59.27
N PRO A 324 -7.33 -8.93 59.00
CA PRO A 324 -6.10 -9.28 58.27
C PRO A 324 -6.06 -8.80 56.82
N PHE A 325 -7.23 -8.60 56.20
CA PHE A 325 -7.35 -8.18 54.80
C PHE A 325 -7.15 -6.68 54.60
N PHE A 326 -7.19 -5.87 55.66
CA PHE A 326 -7.15 -4.40 55.57
C PHE A 326 -5.82 -3.79 56.02
N PRO A 327 -5.40 -2.64 55.44
CA PRO A 327 -4.29 -1.85 55.95
C PRO A 327 -4.52 -1.38 57.40
N ALA A 328 -3.43 -1.18 58.15
CA ALA A 328 -3.51 -0.66 59.51
C ALA A 328 -4.10 0.77 59.52
N ASN A 329 -5.22 0.96 60.24
CA ASN A 329 -6.03 2.18 60.26
C ASN A 329 -6.77 2.50 58.94
N SER A 330 -7.11 1.48 58.14
CA SER A 330 -7.92 1.63 56.93
C SER A 330 -9.26 2.33 57.20
N GLU A 331 -9.49 3.48 56.55
CA GLU A 331 -10.79 4.17 56.59
C GLU A 331 -11.94 3.29 56.07
N LEU A 332 -11.64 2.30 55.22
CA LEU A 332 -12.62 1.36 54.70
C LEU A 332 -13.08 0.37 55.78
N TYR A 333 -12.18 -0.24 56.54
CA TYR A 333 -12.55 -1.07 57.70
C TYR A 333 -13.31 -0.24 58.76
N ASP A 334 -12.87 0.99 59.02
CA ASP A 334 -13.60 1.91 59.89
C ASP A 334 -14.99 2.26 59.31
N SER A 335 -15.14 2.38 57.98
CA SER A 335 -16.44 2.58 57.32
C SER A 335 -17.35 1.38 57.46
N ILE A 336 -16.86 0.15 57.20
CA ILE A 336 -17.61 -1.10 57.41
C ILE A 336 -18.09 -1.17 58.85
N SER A 337 -17.18 -1.08 59.82
CA SER A 337 -17.50 -1.23 61.25
C SER A 337 -18.51 -0.20 61.78
N ARG A 338 -18.54 1.01 61.21
CA ARG A 338 -19.56 2.04 61.49
C ARG A 338 -20.90 1.77 60.78
N ASN A 339 -20.89 1.20 59.58
CA ASN A 339 -22.06 1.02 58.71
C ASN A 339 -22.67 -0.40 58.76
N THR A 340 -22.02 -1.39 59.38
CA THR A 340 -22.61 -2.68 59.82
C THR A 340 -23.60 -2.47 60.97
N SER A 341 -24.57 -1.58 60.75
CA SER A 341 -25.78 -1.48 61.55
C SER A 341 -26.56 -2.78 61.36
N LEU A 342 -26.94 -3.39 62.48
CA LEU A 342 -27.45 -4.77 62.57
C LEU A 342 -28.93 -4.88 62.13
N LEU A 343 -29.25 -4.28 60.97
CA LEU A 343 -30.61 -4.04 60.47
C LEU A 343 -30.99 -4.91 59.27
N PHE A 344 -30.01 -5.47 58.57
CA PHE A 344 -30.18 -6.42 57.46
C PHE A 344 -29.68 -7.80 57.92
N PHE A 345 -30.51 -8.48 58.71
CA PHE A 345 -30.25 -9.84 59.20
C PHE A 345 -31.56 -10.62 59.19
N ASP A 346 -31.66 -11.55 58.25
CA ASP A 346 -32.79 -12.48 58.14
C ASP A 346 -32.47 -13.79 58.90
N PRO A 347 -33.26 -14.20 59.90
CA PRO A 347 -32.91 -15.32 60.78
C PRO A 347 -32.94 -16.69 60.09
N HIS A 348 -31.75 -17.19 59.78
CA HIS A 348 -31.46 -18.51 59.19
C HIS A 348 -30.94 -19.49 60.27
N SER A 349 -30.53 -20.68 59.84
CA SER A 349 -30.09 -21.80 60.71
C SER A 349 -28.75 -22.44 60.33
N ASP A 350 -28.30 -22.23 59.09
CA ASP A 350 -27.01 -22.68 58.55
C ASP A 350 -26.72 -21.86 57.28
N THR A 351 -25.46 -21.68 56.90
CA THR A 351 -25.04 -20.99 55.67
C THR A 351 -23.95 -21.76 54.92
N THR A 352 -24.04 -21.78 53.58
CA THR A 352 -22.95 -22.19 52.70
C THR A 352 -22.63 -21.08 51.71
N ILE A 353 -21.37 -21.00 51.30
CA ILE A 353 -20.99 -20.28 50.08
C ILE A 353 -20.92 -21.32 48.96
N ASP A 354 -21.56 -21.01 47.85
CA ASP A 354 -21.55 -21.81 46.63
C ASP A 354 -21.31 -20.86 45.43
N ASN A 355 -21.00 -21.45 44.26
CA ASN A 355 -20.83 -20.73 42.99
C ASN A 355 -19.81 -19.55 43.03
N GLU A 356 -18.67 -19.76 43.68
CA GLU A 356 -17.54 -18.82 43.72
C GLU A 356 -16.87 -18.73 42.32
N GLU A 357 -16.97 -17.58 41.66
CA GLU A 357 -16.41 -17.32 40.32
C GLU A 357 -15.64 -15.99 40.28
N ILE A 358 -14.52 -15.93 39.56
CA ILE A 358 -13.84 -14.67 39.22
C ILE A 358 -14.39 -14.19 37.87
N LEU A 359 -14.99 -13.01 37.85
CA LEU A 359 -15.61 -12.41 36.65
C LEU A 359 -14.62 -11.58 35.83
N ASP A 360 -13.69 -10.90 36.50
CA ASP A 360 -12.70 -10.00 35.90
C ASP A 360 -11.45 -9.90 36.79
N PHE A 361 -10.28 -9.72 36.19
CA PHE A 361 -8.99 -9.61 36.87
C PHE A 361 -8.07 -8.69 36.05
N ILE A 362 -7.58 -7.61 36.67
CA ILE A 362 -6.79 -6.58 36.00
C ILE A 362 -5.54 -6.24 36.81
N THR A 363 -4.37 -6.39 36.19
CA THR A 363 -3.06 -6.03 36.74
C THR A 363 -2.64 -4.65 36.24
N TYR A 364 -2.67 -3.67 37.15
CA TYR A 364 -2.14 -2.33 36.86
C TYR A 364 -0.63 -2.28 37.04
N SER A 365 -0.10 -2.95 38.06
CA SER A 365 1.34 -3.08 38.35
C SER A 365 1.62 -4.31 39.24
N GLU A 366 2.90 -4.62 39.49
CA GLU A 366 3.32 -5.70 40.39
C GLU A 366 2.72 -5.64 41.82
N ASP A 367 2.34 -4.43 42.26
CA ASP A 367 1.82 -4.17 43.61
C ASP A 367 0.34 -3.73 43.63
N VAL A 368 -0.34 -3.65 42.47
CA VAL A 368 -1.73 -3.13 42.37
C VAL A 368 -2.58 -3.92 41.36
N VAL A 369 -3.66 -4.54 41.85
CA VAL A 369 -4.61 -5.31 41.04
C VAL A 369 -6.07 -4.97 41.35
N TYR A 370 -6.96 -5.15 40.37
CA TYR A 370 -8.41 -5.18 40.52
C TYR A 370 -8.93 -6.59 40.29
N ILE A 371 -9.92 -7.00 41.09
CA ILE A 371 -10.54 -8.32 41.01
C ILE A 371 -12.05 -8.17 41.20
N GLU A 372 -12.85 -8.70 40.26
CA GLU A 372 -14.30 -8.78 40.40
C GLU A 372 -14.71 -10.23 40.69
N VAL A 373 -15.23 -10.47 41.90
CA VAL A 373 -15.63 -11.77 42.43
C VAL A 373 -17.15 -11.88 42.42
N TYR A 374 -17.66 -13.06 42.08
CA TYR A 374 -19.05 -13.47 42.27
C TYR A 374 -19.14 -14.64 43.26
N LEU A 375 -20.16 -14.65 44.11
CA LEU A 375 -20.54 -15.82 44.92
C LEU A 375 -22.05 -15.85 45.18
N GLU A 376 -22.56 -17.01 45.55
CA GLU A 376 -23.91 -17.22 46.06
C GLU A 376 -23.87 -17.67 47.52
N GLN A 377 -24.32 -16.82 48.45
CA GLN A 377 -24.51 -17.22 49.85
C GLN A 377 -25.87 -17.91 49.99
N ASN A 378 -25.86 -19.21 50.29
CA ASN A 378 -27.04 -20.03 50.47
C ASN A 378 -27.42 -20.10 51.96
N MET A 379 -28.57 -19.52 52.30
CA MET A 379 -29.03 -19.34 53.67
C MET A 379 -30.19 -20.31 53.98
N THR A 380 -30.00 -21.23 54.92
CA THR A 380 -31.03 -22.22 55.28
C THR A 380 -32.05 -21.60 56.24
N MET A 381 -33.20 -21.21 55.69
CA MET A 381 -34.29 -20.55 56.40
C MET A 381 -35.20 -21.56 57.14
N GLY A 382 -36.11 -21.03 57.96
CA GLY A 382 -37.11 -21.84 58.66
C GLY A 382 -37.95 -22.70 57.70
N TYR A 383 -38.22 -23.95 58.08
CA TYR A 383 -38.84 -25.01 57.27
C TYR A 383 -37.95 -25.65 56.17
N ASN A 384 -36.65 -25.36 56.14
CA ASN A 384 -35.68 -25.85 55.16
C ASN A 384 -35.90 -25.31 53.73
N ASP A 385 -36.55 -24.15 53.61
CA ASP A 385 -36.43 -23.33 52.40
C ASP A 385 -35.01 -22.73 52.36
N ILE A 386 -34.42 -22.62 51.16
CA ILE A 386 -33.11 -21.99 50.96
C ILE A 386 -33.32 -20.65 50.29
N GLU A 387 -32.75 -19.59 50.87
CA GLU A 387 -32.64 -18.28 50.24
C GLU A 387 -31.23 -18.10 49.66
N VAL A 388 -31.15 -17.65 48.41
CA VAL A 388 -29.89 -17.48 47.67
C VAL A 388 -29.58 -16.00 47.58
N VAL A 389 -28.45 -15.57 48.15
CA VAL A 389 -28.01 -14.17 48.13
C VAL A 389 -26.80 -14.05 47.19
N PRO A 390 -27.01 -13.75 45.90
CA PRO A 390 -25.92 -13.52 44.95
C PRO A 390 -25.21 -12.20 45.28
N THR A 391 -23.90 -12.25 45.40
CA THR A 391 -23.03 -11.11 45.73
C THR A 391 -21.97 -10.95 44.66
N THR A 392 -21.86 -9.75 44.08
CA THR A 392 -20.73 -9.37 43.22
C THR A 392 -19.89 -8.35 43.98
N ALA A 393 -18.59 -8.60 44.13
CA ALA A 393 -17.65 -7.74 44.86
C ALA A 393 -16.52 -7.30 43.95
N ARG A 394 -16.31 -5.99 43.84
CA ARG A 394 -15.23 -5.37 43.06
C ARG A 394 -14.16 -4.86 44.02
N LEU A 395 -13.01 -5.49 44.03
CA LEU A 395 -11.94 -5.26 44.99
C LEU A 395 -10.76 -4.55 44.32
N TYR A 396 -10.21 -3.54 44.98
CA TYR A 396 -8.92 -2.97 44.62
C TYR A 396 -7.91 -3.39 45.69
N CYS A 397 -6.93 -4.18 45.28
CA CYS A 397 -5.95 -4.81 46.15
C CYS A 397 -4.57 -4.19 45.90
N VAL A 398 -3.88 -3.87 47.00
CA VAL A 398 -2.55 -3.25 46.99
C VAL A 398 -1.62 -4.06 47.89
N ARG A 399 -0.37 -4.23 47.48
CA ARG A 399 0.67 -4.86 48.30
C ARG A 399 1.27 -3.85 49.26
N ILE A 400 1.23 -4.15 50.57
CA ILE A 400 1.72 -3.27 51.64
C ILE A 400 2.58 -4.09 52.60
N ASP A 401 3.81 -3.62 52.85
CA ASP A 401 4.83 -4.33 53.66
C ASP A 401 5.08 -5.79 53.23
N GLY A 402 4.76 -6.13 51.98
CA GLY A 402 4.88 -7.45 51.36
C GLY A 402 3.59 -8.29 51.34
N GLU A 403 2.57 -7.91 52.11
CA GLU A 403 1.27 -8.60 52.16
C GLU A 403 0.21 -7.89 51.29
N TRP A 404 -0.64 -8.66 50.61
CA TRP A 404 -1.80 -8.11 49.89
C TRP A 404 -2.89 -7.62 50.86
N LYS A 405 -3.49 -6.46 50.54
CA LYS A 405 -4.56 -5.81 51.32
C LYS A 405 -5.62 -5.20 50.40
N VAL A 406 -6.89 -5.31 50.79
CA VAL A 406 -8.01 -4.61 50.14
C VAL A 406 -8.00 -3.14 50.60
N VAL A 407 -7.92 -2.20 49.67
CA VAL A 407 -7.90 -0.75 49.99
C VAL A 407 -9.21 -0.03 49.62
N SER A 408 -9.89 -0.52 48.59
CA SER A 408 -11.21 -0.06 48.14
C SER A 408 -12.07 -1.27 47.75
N MET A 409 -13.38 -1.17 47.93
CA MET A 409 -14.35 -2.18 47.50
C MET A 409 -15.61 -1.52 46.95
N ARG A 410 -16.33 -2.23 46.07
CA ARG A 410 -17.69 -1.87 45.62
C ARG A 410 -18.55 -3.14 45.48
N PHE A 411 -19.85 -2.99 45.74
CA PHE A 411 -20.93 -3.93 45.44
C PHE A 411 -22.02 -3.18 44.63
#